data_AF-R6LPZ9-F1
#
_entry.id   AF-R6LPZ9-F1
#
_cell.length_a   1.000
_cell.length_b   1.000
_cell.length_c   1.000
_cell.angle_alpha   90.00
_cell.angle_beta   90.00
_cell.angle_gamma   90.00
#
_symmetry.space_group_name_H-M   'P 1'
#
loop_
_entity.id
_entity.type
_entity.pdbx_description
1 polymer ?
#
loop_
_entity_poly.entity_id
_entity_poly.type
_entity_poly.pdbx_seq_one_letter_code
_entity_poly.pdbx_strand_id
1 'polypeptide(L)'
;MKQEDARLDWAAIMEEFSALHMTAFFHTVMNACRVWFGTETVCPLPEPDHAALEKLLDYTLDADLFGLSRDHAVIELRNEQEAVPSRGRVLRRMLFPPAAEIETRYTFLKGQRWLLPVAWIVRPFANLRLIPAQLRQMKQVTKTDRAQVEAYDSFMREIGL
;
A
#
# COMPACT_ATOMS: atom_id res chain seq x y z
N MET A 1 -0.55 -33.25 19.66
CA MET A 1 -0.59 -32.80 18.26
C MET A 1 -1.10 -33.88 17.30
N LYS A 2 -0.64 -35.15 17.37
CA LYS A 2 -1.06 -36.26 16.50
C LYS A 2 -2.56 -36.51 16.24
N GLN A 3 -3.47 -36.02 17.09
CA GLN A 3 -4.90 -36.34 16.99
C GLN A 3 -5.68 -35.35 16.11
N GLU A 4 -5.19 -34.12 15.91
CA GLU A 4 -5.85 -33.12 15.07
C GLU A 4 -5.40 -33.20 13.61
N ASP A 5 -4.13 -33.56 13.35
CA ASP A 5 -3.60 -33.78 12.00
C ASP A 5 -4.32 -34.91 11.25
N ALA A 6 -4.83 -35.91 11.99
CA ALA A 6 -5.61 -37.01 11.43
C ALA A 6 -7.05 -36.62 11.06
N ARG A 7 -7.53 -35.44 11.52
CA ARG A 7 -8.86 -34.91 11.23
C ARG A 7 -8.86 -33.98 10.02
N LEU A 8 -7.69 -33.44 9.65
CA LEU A 8 -7.54 -32.55 8.51
C LEU A 8 -7.23 -33.36 7.25
N ASP A 9 -8.06 -33.19 6.24
CA ASP A 9 -7.80 -33.72 4.91
C ASP A 9 -6.81 -32.81 4.18
N TRP A 10 -5.52 -33.07 4.39
CA TRP A 10 -4.43 -32.31 3.79
C TRP A 10 -4.42 -32.38 2.26
N ALA A 11 -4.98 -33.43 1.67
CA ALA A 11 -5.08 -33.55 0.22
C ALA A 11 -6.13 -32.58 -0.33
N ALA A 12 -7.31 -32.53 0.30
CA ALA A 12 -8.36 -31.56 -0.04
C ALA A 12 -7.90 -30.12 0.16
N ILE A 13 -7.20 -29.83 1.26
CA ILE A 13 -6.65 -28.49 1.53
C ILE A 13 -5.66 -28.09 0.43
N MET A 14 -4.72 -28.96 0.06
CA MET A 14 -3.77 -28.65 -1.02
C MET A 14 -4.47 -28.42 -2.37
N GLU A 15 -5.54 -29.16 -2.67
CA GLU A 15 -6.33 -28.98 -3.88
C GLU A 15 -7.02 -27.60 -3.91
N GLU A 16 -7.60 -27.17 -2.78
CA GLU A 16 -8.20 -25.83 -2.66
C GLU A 16 -7.15 -24.72 -2.83
N PHE A 17 -5.99 -24.85 -2.18
CA PHE A 17 -4.90 -23.89 -2.35
C PHE A 17 -4.36 -23.88 -3.79
N SER A 18 -4.39 -25.01 -4.49
CA SER A 18 -4.07 -25.09 -5.91
C SER A 18 -5.11 -24.40 -6.78
N ALA A 19 -6.40 -24.59 -6.50
CA ALA A 19 -7.50 -23.93 -7.21
C ALA A 19 -7.48 -22.40 -7.02
N LEU A 20 -7.00 -21.92 -5.87
CA LEU A 20 -6.85 -20.49 -5.56
C LEU A 20 -5.51 -19.90 -6.03
N HIS A 21 -4.64 -20.67 -6.69
CA HIS A 21 -3.29 -20.26 -7.09
C HIS A 21 -2.40 -19.81 -5.90
N MET A 22 -2.68 -20.27 -4.69
CA MET A 22 -1.97 -19.91 -3.45
C MET A 22 -1.02 -21.02 -2.96
N THR A 23 -0.69 -21.99 -3.81
CA THR A 23 0.17 -23.12 -3.45
C THR A 23 1.57 -22.69 -3.01
N ALA A 24 2.14 -21.67 -3.66
CA ALA A 24 3.45 -21.13 -3.29
C ALA A 24 3.42 -20.53 -1.88
N PHE A 25 2.41 -19.72 -1.57
CA PHE A 25 2.20 -19.17 -0.24
C PHE A 25 2.02 -20.25 0.83
N PHE A 26 1.19 -21.26 0.54
CA PHE A 26 1.00 -22.39 1.42
C PHE A 26 2.33 -23.11 1.73
N HIS A 27 3.15 -23.38 0.70
CA HIS A 27 4.46 -23.99 0.90
C HIS A 27 5.39 -23.13 1.74
N THR A 28 5.41 -21.80 1.52
CA THR A 28 6.24 -20.87 2.28
C THR A 28 5.85 -20.87 3.76
N VAL A 29 4.56 -20.80 4.09
CA VAL A 29 4.07 -20.82 5.48
C VAL A 29 4.34 -22.15 6.16
N MET A 30 4.07 -23.27 5.49
CA MET A 30 4.32 -24.60 6.05
C MET A 30 5.82 -24.85 6.25
N ASN A 31 6.67 -24.35 5.35
CA ASN A 31 8.11 -24.35 5.52
C ASN A 31 8.56 -23.45 6.68
N ALA A 32 7.93 -22.30 6.89
CA ALA A 32 8.18 -21.44 8.05
C ALA A 32 7.88 -22.18 9.36
N CYS A 33 6.73 -22.88 9.42
CA CYS A 33 6.38 -23.70 10.58
C CYS A 33 7.42 -24.78 10.87
N ARG A 34 7.86 -25.49 9.81
CA ARG A 34 8.91 -26.52 9.90
C ARG A 34 10.24 -25.96 10.40
N VAL A 35 10.69 -24.82 9.86
CA VAL A 35 12.02 -24.24 10.14
C VAL A 35 12.05 -23.52 11.48
N TRP A 36 11.04 -22.72 11.80
CA TRP A 36 11.04 -21.89 13.02
C TRP A 36 10.59 -22.66 14.27
N PHE A 37 9.64 -23.60 14.13
CA PHE A 37 9.06 -24.32 15.26
C PHE A 37 9.41 -25.81 15.30
N GLY A 38 10.13 -26.32 14.29
CA GLY A 38 10.57 -27.72 14.25
C GLY A 38 9.42 -28.72 14.08
N THR A 39 8.28 -28.31 13.51
CA THR A 39 7.11 -29.17 13.34
C THR A 39 7.34 -30.21 12.24
N GLU A 40 6.98 -31.47 12.51
CA GLU A 40 6.94 -32.52 11.48
C GLU A 40 5.78 -32.24 10.51
N THR A 41 6.10 -32.01 9.23
CA THR A 41 5.11 -31.67 8.21
C THR A 41 4.60 -32.95 7.55
N VAL A 42 3.27 -33.13 7.57
CA VAL A 42 2.60 -34.31 7.03
C VAL A 42 2.59 -34.31 5.49
N CYS A 43 2.68 -33.14 4.85
CA CYS A 43 2.73 -33.02 3.39
C CYS A 43 4.17 -32.99 2.84
N PRO A 44 4.38 -33.49 1.61
CA PRO A 44 5.66 -33.35 0.92
C PRO A 44 5.86 -31.88 0.54
N LEU A 45 6.65 -31.16 1.32
CA LEU A 45 7.01 -29.76 1.05
C LEU A 45 8.28 -29.69 0.19
N PRO A 46 8.37 -28.70 -0.71
CA PRO A 46 9.62 -28.40 -1.40
C PRO A 46 10.71 -27.95 -0.42
N GLU A 47 11.94 -27.88 -0.90
CA GLU A 47 13.03 -27.29 -0.13
C GLU A 47 12.67 -25.86 0.30
N PRO A 48 12.99 -25.49 1.55
CA PRO A 48 12.61 -24.19 2.07
C PRO A 48 13.46 -23.10 1.41
N ASP A 49 12.78 -22.09 0.86
CA ASP A 49 13.45 -20.86 0.42
C ASP A 49 13.76 -19.99 1.64
N HIS A 50 15.01 -20.09 2.11
CA HIS A 50 15.44 -19.40 3.32
C HIS A 50 15.40 -17.87 3.17
N ALA A 51 15.56 -17.33 1.96
CA ALA A 51 15.51 -15.89 1.73
C ALA A 51 14.07 -15.37 1.85
N ALA A 52 13.10 -16.09 1.30
CA ALA A 52 11.68 -15.77 1.47
C ALA A 52 11.24 -15.93 2.94
N LEU A 53 11.74 -16.95 3.63
CA LEU A 53 11.47 -17.14 5.07
C LEU A 53 12.06 -16.03 5.93
N GLU A 54 13.31 -15.62 5.71
CA GLU A 54 13.92 -14.52 6.46
C GLU A 54 13.13 -13.22 6.30
N LYS A 55 12.69 -12.90 5.07
CA LYS A 55 11.83 -11.74 4.80
C LYS A 55 10.45 -11.87 5.44
N LEU A 56 9.86 -13.07 5.44
CA LEU A 56 8.57 -13.32 6.11
C LEU A 56 8.72 -13.14 7.63
N LEU A 57 9.83 -13.57 8.21
CA LEU A 57 10.15 -13.40 9.63
C LEU A 57 10.31 -11.92 9.96
N ASP A 58 11.16 -11.21 9.22
CA ASP A 58 11.37 -9.77 9.38
C ASP A 58 10.05 -9.01 9.25
N TYR A 59 9.23 -9.33 8.24
CA TYR A 59 7.90 -8.75 8.07
C TYR A 59 6.99 -9.01 9.28
N THR A 60 6.99 -10.25 9.80
CA THR A 60 6.15 -10.63 10.94
C THR A 60 6.60 -9.94 12.24
N LEU A 61 7.91 -9.77 12.44
CA LEU A 61 8.48 -9.10 13.62
C LEU A 61 8.36 -7.58 13.53
N ASP A 62 8.62 -6.98 12.37
CA ASP A 62 8.46 -5.54 12.13
C ASP A 62 7.00 -5.10 12.21
N ALA A 63 6.05 -6.02 12.01
CA ALA A 63 4.64 -5.76 12.15
C ALA A 63 4.19 -5.57 13.62
N ASP A 64 5.00 -5.95 14.64
CA ASP A 64 4.55 -5.99 16.03
C ASP A 64 4.98 -4.79 16.90
N LEU A 65 4.08 -3.81 17.00
CA LEU A 65 3.74 -2.91 18.14
C LEU A 65 2.67 -1.89 17.69
N PHE A 66 2.58 -1.61 16.39
CA PHE A 66 1.61 -0.70 15.75
C PHE A 66 1.08 -1.26 14.42
N GLY A 67 0.99 -2.60 14.34
CA GLY A 67 0.59 -3.34 13.15
C GLY A 67 -0.51 -2.63 12.37
N LEU A 68 -0.31 -2.53 11.05
CA LEU A 68 -1.20 -1.93 10.05
C LEU A 68 -1.03 -0.43 9.74
N SER A 69 -0.25 0.35 10.49
CA SER A 69 -0.12 1.80 10.20
C SER A 69 0.61 2.08 8.87
N ARG A 70 1.62 1.26 8.53
CA ARG A 70 2.37 1.36 7.27
C ARG A 70 1.63 0.73 6.10
N ASP A 71 0.97 -0.40 6.34
CA ASP A 71 0.33 -1.17 5.26
C ASP A 71 -0.96 -0.53 4.76
N HIS A 72 -1.77 0.10 5.62
CA HIS A 72 -2.95 0.81 5.12
C HIS A 72 -2.54 1.98 4.21
N ALA A 73 -1.51 2.74 4.61
CA ALA A 73 -0.97 3.80 3.77
C ALA A 73 -0.38 3.25 2.47
N VAL A 74 0.40 2.18 2.49
CA VAL A 74 1.00 1.61 1.28
C VAL A 74 -0.05 0.97 0.35
N ILE A 75 -1.07 0.31 0.89
CA ILE A 75 -2.19 -0.26 0.13
C ILE A 75 -3.08 0.85 -0.44
N GLU A 76 -3.41 1.87 0.35
CA GLU A 76 -4.09 3.07 -0.15
C GLU A 76 -3.27 3.74 -1.26
N LEU A 77 -1.96 3.93 -1.07
CA LEU A 77 -1.05 4.51 -2.06
C LEU A 77 -0.95 3.66 -3.33
N ARG A 78 -1.00 2.32 -3.22
CA ARG A 78 -1.03 1.40 -4.36
C ARG A 78 -2.34 1.54 -5.15
N ASN A 79 -3.47 1.55 -4.45
CA ASN A 79 -4.79 1.78 -5.04
C ASN A 79 -4.91 3.19 -5.67
N GLU A 80 -4.32 4.21 -5.02
CA GLU A 80 -4.23 5.57 -5.55
C GLU A 80 -3.29 5.65 -6.75
N GLN A 81 -2.22 4.85 -6.79
CA GLN A 81 -1.32 4.74 -7.93
C GLN A 81 -2.02 4.18 -9.17
N GLU A 82 -2.90 3.21 -8.99
CA GLU A 82 -3.76 2.71 -10.06
C GLU A 82 -4.81 3.74 -10.46
N ALA A 83 -5.31 4.54 -9.50
CA ALA A 83 -6.29 5.58 -9.72
C ALA A 83 -5.72 6.96 -10.14
N VAL A 84 -4.41 7.09 -10.40
CA VAL A 84 -3.73 8.40 -10.49
C VAL A 84 -4.45 9.35 -11.45
N PRO A 85 -5.07 10.44 -10.95
CA PRO A 85 -5.50 11.51 -11.81
C PRO A 85 -4.28 12.14 -12.46
N SER A 86 -4.31 12.29 -13.78
CA SER A 86 -3.19 12.81 -14.58
C SER A 86 -2.55 14.06 -13.93
N ARG A 87 -1.22 14.20 -14.04
CA ARG A 87 -0.46 15.36 -13.49
C ARG A 87 -1.13 16.71 -13.80
N GLY A 88 -1.75 16.84 -14.97
CA GLY A 88 -2.49 18.03 -15.38
C GLY A 88 -3.79 18.27 -14.58
N ARG A 89 -4.51 17.22 -14.18
CA ARG A 89 -5.73 17.32 -13.36
C ARG A 89 -5.40 17.79 -11.94
N VAL A 90 -4.31 17.28 -11.36
CA VAL A 90 -3.82 17.71 -10.03
C VAL A 90 -3.35 19.16 -10.09
N LEU A 91 -2.54 19.52 -11.09
CA LEU A 91 -2.06 20.89 -11.27
C LEU A 91 -3.24 21.88 -11.48
N ARG A 92 -4.25 21.47 -12.25
CA ARG A 92 -5.46 22.27 -12.47
C ARG A 92 -6.28 22.44 -11.20
N ARG A 93 -6.44 21.42 -10.36
CA ARG A 93 -7.08 21.56 -9.04
C ARG A 93 -6.27 22.46 -8.09
N MET A 94 -4.94 22.40 -8.16
CA MET A 94 -4.06 23.22 -7.33
C MET A 94 -4.14 24.72 -7.70
N LEU A 95 -4.20 25.02 -9.00
CA LEU A 95 -4.32 26.38 -9.52
C LEU A 95 -5.77 26.90 -9.48
N PHE A 96 -6.74 26.04 -9.74
CA PHE A 96 -8.17 26.36 -9.87
C PHE A 96 -9.03 25.39 -9.03
N PRO A 97 -9.03 25.52 -7.70
CA PRO A 97 -9.90 24.73 -6.84
C PRO A 97 -11.37 25.11 -7.01
N PRO A 98 -12.30 24.19 -6.70
CA PRO A 98 -13.73 24.42 -6.82
C PRO A 98 -14.20 25.56 -5.90
N ALA A 99 -15.15 26.36 -6.37
CA ALA A 99 -15.61 27.59 -5.71
C ALA A 99 -16.01 27.38 -4.23
N ALA A 100 -16.59 26.23 -3.90
CA ALA A 100 -17.01 25.87 -2.54
C ALA A 100 -15.85 25.86 -1.52
N GLU A 101 -14.63 25.49 -1.94
CA GLU A 101 -13.44 25.48 -1.06
C GLU A 101 -12.80 26.87 -0.92
N ILE A 102 -13.04 27.77 -1.88
CA ILE A 102 -12.47 29.12 -1.86
C ILE A 102 -13.32 30.05 -0.98
N GLU A 103 -14.64 29.83 -0.92
CA GLU A 103 -15.60 30.61 -0.12
C GLU A 103 -15.33 30.53 1.40
N THR A 104 -14.77 29.43 1.90
CA THR A 104 -14.38 29.29 3.33
C THR A 104 -13.14 30.10 3.68
N ARG A 105 -12.22 30.30 2.72
CA ARG A 105 -10.92 30.97 2.97
C ARG A 105 -10.94 32.47 2.66
N TYR A 106 -11.81 32.91 1.76
CA TYR A 106 -11.96 34.31 1.39
C TYR A 106 -13.40 34.76 1.61
N THR A 107 -13.62 35.50 2.69
CA THR A 107 -14.93 36.05 3.08
C THR A 107 -15.54 36.97 2.01
N PHE A 108 -14.70 37.59 1.17
CA PHE A 108 -15.12 38.44 0.04
C PHE A 108 -15.85 37.68 -1.09
N LEU A 109 -15.81 36.34 -1.11
CA LEU A 109 -16.53 35.52 -2.09
C LEU A 109 -17.91 35.08 -1.60
N LYS A 110 -18.25 35.34 -0.33
CA LYS A 110 -19.52 34.95 0.27
C LYS A 110 -20.65 35.81 -0.29
N GLY A 111 -21.36 35.28 -1.28
CA GLY A 111 -22.52 35.93 -1.92
C GLY A 111 -22.26 36.56 -3.28
N GLN A 112 -21.02 36.59 -3.77
CA GLN A 112 -20.68 37.18 -5.07
C GLN A 112 -19.78 36.27 -5.91
N ARG A 113 -20.41 35.28 -6.56
CA ARG A 113 -19.77 34.31 -7.47
C ARG A 113 -19.05 34.93 -8.67
N TRP A 114 -19.40 36.16 -9.07
CA TRP A 114 -18.74 36.88 -10.16
C TRP A 114 -17.29 37.31 -9.87
N LEU A 115 -16.85 37.31 -8.60
CA LEU A 115 -15.48 37.66 -8.19
C LEU A 115 -14.49 36.48 -8.21
N LEU A 116 -14.95 35.28 -8.59
CA LEU A 116 -14.11 34.09 -8.74
C LEU A 116 -12.89 34.28 -9.66
N PRO A 117 -13.00 34.95 -10.84
CA PRO A 117 -11.86 35.16 -11.72
C PRO A 117 -10.75 35.97 -11.06
N VAL A 118 -11.11 36.96 -10.22
CA VAL A 118 -10.16 37.80 -9.48
C VAL A 118 -9.47 36.97 -8.40
N ALA A 119 -10.22 36.15 -7.66
CA ALA A 119 -9.66 35.25 -6.65
C ALA A 119 -8.63 34.26 -7.23
N TRP A 120 -8.87 33.77 -8.45
CA TRP A 120 -7.92 32.90 -9.16
C TRP A 120 -6.64 33.59 -9.61
N ILE A 121 -6.63 34.91 -9.79
CA ILE A 121 -5.42 35.67 -10.14
C ILE A 121 -4.60 36.02 -8.89
N VAL A 122 -5.28 36.41 -7.81
CA VAL A 122 -4.62 36.78 -6.54
C VAL A 122 -3.96 35.58 -5.87
N ARG A 123 -4.57 34.40 -5.97
CA ARG A 123 -4.10 33.17 -5.32
C ARG A 123 -2.71 32.69 -5.77
N PRO A 124 -2.40 32.51 -7.08
CA PRO A 124 -1.06 32.14 -7.50
C PRO A 124 -0.06 33.24 -7.13
N PHE A 125 -0.41 34.52 -7.21
CA PHE A 125 0.50 35.61 -6.82
C PHE A 125 0.88 35.57 -5.33
N ALA A 126 -0.09 35.30 -4.46
CA ALA A 126 0.14 35.15 -3.01
C ALA A 126 0.88 33.85 -2.65
N ASN A 127 0.60 32.75 -3.37
CA ASN A 127 1.22 31.44 -3.11
C ASN A 127 2.47 31.14 -3.95
N LEU A 128 2.90 32.03 -4.86
CA LEU A 128 3.97 31.77 -5.83
C LEU A 128 5.29 31.33 -5.16
N ARG A 129 5.55 31.84 -3.94
CA ARG A 129 6.72 31.49 -3.12
C ARG A 129 6.62 30.12 -2.43
N LEU A 130 5.41 29.63 -2.17
CA LEU A 130 5.16 28.37 -1.44
C LEU A 130 4.98 27.17 -2.40
N ILE A 131 4.53 27.41 -3.62
CA ILE A 131 4.35 26.39 -4.66
C ILE A 131 5.63 25.56 -4.94
N PRO A 132 6.83 26.15 -5.12
CA PRO A 132 8.02 25.36 -5.40
C PRO A 132 8.46 24.48 -4.21
N ALA A 133 8.21 24.91 -2.98
CA ALA A 133 8.50 24.12 -1.79
C ALA A 133 7.55 22.92 -1.66
N GLN A 134 6.25 23.14 -1.89
CA GLN A 134 5.26 22.06 -1.87
C GLN A 134 5.44 21.05 -3.00
N LEU A 135 5.83 21.50 -4.20
CA LEU A 135 6.14 20.59 -5.31
C LEU A 135 7.36 19.71 -5.02
N ARG A 136 8.36 20.22 -4.29
CA ARG A 136 9.53 19.43 -3.85
C ARG A 136 9.13 18.39 -2.82
N GLN A 137 8.31 18.77 -1.84
CA GLN A 137 7.78 17.85 -0.83
C GLN A 137 6.93 16.76 -1.48
N MET A 138 6.00 17.12 -2.38
CA MET A 138 5.23 16.13 -3.14
C MET A 138 6.13 15.18 -3.92
N LYS A 139 7.16 15.69 -4.63
CA LYS A 139 8.11 14.83 -5.35
C LYS A 139 8.88 13.89 -4.43
N GLN A 140 9.21 14.29 -3.21
CA GLN A 140 9.89 13.44 -2.24
C GLN A 140 8.95 12.38 -1.68
N VAL A 141 7.74 12.76 -1.28
CA VAL A 141 6.70 11.86 -0.79
C VAL A 141 6.37 10.80 -1.85
N THR A 142 6.08 11.21 -3.10
CA THR A 142 5.80 10.25 -4.19
C THR A 142 6.95 9.29 -4.49
N LYS A 143 8.21 9.70 -4.28
CA LYS A 143 9.37 8.80 -4.48
C LYS A 143 9.47 7.76 -3.38
N THR A 144 9.34 8.20 -2.12
CA THR A 144 9.35 7.31 -0.96
C THR A 144 8.19 6.33 -1.04
N ASP A 145 7.00 6.80 -1.39
CA ASP A 145 5.79 5.99 -1.54
C ASP A 145 5.95 4.93 -2.64
N ARG A 146 6.55 5.29 -3.78
CA ARG A 146 6.82 4.33 -4.87
C ARG A 146 7.79 3.23 -4.44
N ALA A 147 8.89 3.58 -3.80
CA ALA A 147 9.86 2.60 -3.33
C ALA A 147 9.23 1.63 -2.30
N GLN A 148 8.33 2.13 -1.46
CA GLN A 148 7.60 1.32 -0.49
C GLN A 148 6.59 0.38 -1.15
N VAL A 149 5.82 0.86 -2.13
CA VAL A 149 4.90 0.01 -2.91
C VAL A 149 5.65 -1.06 -3.70
N GLU A 150 6.78 -0.71 -4.32
CA GLU A 150 7.62 -1.66 -5.07
C GLU A 150 8.23 -2.73 -4.16
N ALA A 151 8.71 -2.34 -2.96
CA ALA A 151 9.21 -3.28 -1.98
C ALA A 151 8.12 -4.24 -1.48
N TYR A 152 6.91 -3.73 -1.25
CA TYR A 152 5.75 -4.53 -0.85
C TYR A 152 5.30 -5.51 -1.96
N ASP A 153 5.19 -5.05 -3.20
CA ASP A 153 4.84 -5.91 -4.34
C ASP A 153 5.91 -6.99 -4.58
N SER A 154 7.19 -6.66 -4.38
CA SER A 154 8.28 -7.64 -4.47
C SER A 154 8.18 -8.69 -3.38
N PHE A 155 7.89 -8.28 -2.14
CA PHE A 155 7.68 -9.19 -1.02
C PHE A 155 6.50 -10.13 -1.28
N MET A 156 5.35 -9.59 -1.71
CA MET A 156 4.16 -10.40 -2.02
C MET A 156 4.45 -11.49 -3.05
N ARG A 157 5.16 -11.14 -4.13
CA ARG A 157 5.56 -12.13 -5.15
C ARG A 157 6.49 -13.21 -4.61
N GLU A 158 7.42 -12.86 -3.74
CA GLU A 158 8.38 -13.81 -3.16
C GLU A 158 7.71 -14.79 -2.20
N ILE A 159 6.70 -14.35 -1.44
CA ILE A 159 5.90 -15.25 -0.61
C ILE A 159 4.83 -16.00 -1.41
N GLY A 160 4.65 -15.71 -2.70
CA GLY A 160 3.73 -16.42 -3.60
C GLY A 160 2.29 -15.88 -3.60
N LEU A 161 2.13 -14.58 -3.40
CA LEU A 161 0.88 -13.80 -3.46
C LEU A 161 0.89 -12.79 -4.63
#